data_AF-A0A661QRL2-F1
#
_entry.id   AF-A0A661QRL2-F1
#
_cell.length_a   1.000
_cell.length_b   1.000
_cell.length_c   1.000
_cell.angle_alpha   90.00
_cell.angle_beta   90.00
_cell.angle_gamma   90.00
#
_symmetry.space_group_name_H-M   'P 1'
#
loop_
_entity.id
_entity.type
_entity.pdbx_description
1 polymer ?
#
loop_
_entity_poly.entity_id
_entity_poly.type
_entity_poly.pdbx_seq_one_letter_code
_entity_poly.pdbx_strand_id
1 'polypeptide(L)'
;MKIDRIFVMLMFVVLINITYSYDLTGKWYCDDGGTYYIRQVGNELFWYGEGLDWTNVAHGKVSGNYIILSWADVPKAAFMNEGILILRIISSNKLQAVYKTGGFAGSIWWR
;
A
#
# COMPACT_ATOMS: atom_id res chain seq x y z
N MET A 1 -38.97 -20.94 28.93
CA MET A 1 -37.73 -20.16 28.76
C MET A 1 -37.91 -19.22 27.58
N LYS A 2 -38.30 -17.96 27.83
CA LYS A 2 -38.50 -16.97 26.77
C LYS A 2 -37.13 -16.39 26.41
N ILE A 3 -36.71 -16.56 25.18
CA ILE A 3 -35.52 -15.89 24.64
C ILE A 3 -35.89 -14.41 24.53
N ASP A 4 -35.27 -13.57 25.34
CA ASP A 4 -35.52 -12.13 25.34
C ASP A 4 -35.13 -11.54 23.98
N ARG A 5 -36.10 -10.88 23.33
CA ARG A 5 -35.95 -10.28 21.98
C ARG A 5 -34.86 -9.20 21.90
N ILE A 6 -34.32 -8.78 23.04
CA ILE A 6 -33.18 -7.85 23.16
C ILE A 6 -31.86 -8.54 22.81
N PHE A 7 -31.74 -9.86 23.06
CA PHE A 7 -30.49 -10.60 22.83
C PHE A 7 -30.22 -10.86 21.32
N VAL A 8 -31.27 -10.87 20.49
CA VAL A 8 -31.14 -11.03 19.02
C VAL A 8 -30.78 -9.70 18.34
N MET A 9 -30.99 -8.55 19.00
CA MET A 9 -30.69 -7.22 18.44
C MET A 9 -29.24 -6.77 18.65
N LEU A 10 -28.47 -7.50 19.46
CA LEU A 10 -27.04 -7.23 19.75
C LEU A 10 -26.06 -8.13 18.99
N MET A 11 -26.55 -9.13 18.24
CA MET A 11 -25.70 -10.04 17.45
C MET A 11 -25.45 -9.59 16.00
N PHE A 12 -25.93 -8.41 15.62
CA PHE A 12 -25.38 -7.69 14.48
C PHE A 12 -24.22 -6.83 14.96
N VAL A 13 -23.09 -7.48 15.24
CA VAL A 13 -21.80 -6.81 15.05
C VAL A 13 -21.80 -6.43 13.58
N VAL A 14 -22.12 -5.16 13.32
CA VAL A 14 -21.98 -4.55 12.00
C VAL A 14 -20.52 -4.80 11.61
N LEU A 15 -20.30 -5.74 10.70
CA LEU A 15 -19.07 -5.81 9.95
C LEU A 15 -19.00 -4.49 9.22
N ILE A 16 -18.28 -3.53 9.81
CA ILE A 16 -17.91 -2.29 9.14
C ILE A 16 -17.06 -2.77 7.97
N ASN A 17 -17.68 -2.88 6.80
CA ASN A 17 -16.94 -2.97 5.55
C ASN A 17 -16.18 -1.65 5.47
N ILE A 18 -14.92 -1.66 5.89
CA ILE A 18 -14.01 -0.56 5.62
C ILE A 18 -13.84 -0.58 4.10
N THR A 19 -14.69 0.18 3.40
CA THR A 19 -14.51 0.45 1.99
C THR A 19 -13.26 1.32 1.90
N TYR A 20 -12.15 0.72 1.48
CA TYR A 20 -10.99 1.49 1.05
C TYR A 20 -11.42 2.28 -0.18
N SER A 21 -11.49 3.61 -0.03
CA SER A 21 -12.05 4.52 -1.04
C SER A 21 -11.29 4.47 -2.38
N TYR A 22 -10.05 3.99 -2.36
CA TYR A 22 -9.18 3.96 -3.53
C TYR A 22 -8.89 2.52 -3.95
N ASP A 23 -9.12 2.21 -5.22
CA ASP A 23 -8.50 1.06 -5.88
C ASP A 23 -7.13 1.48 -6.39
N LEU A 24 -6.07 1.02 -5.73
CA LEU A 24 -4.69 1.35 -6.08
C LEU A 24 -4.04 0.31 -7.01
N THR A 25 -4.75 -0.77 -7.36
CA THR A 25 -4.20 -1.82 -8.23
C THR A 25 -3.88 -1.26 -9.60
N GLY A 26 -2.66 -1.48 -10.08
CA GLY A 26 -2.28 -1.10 -11.44
C GLY A 26 -0.78 -0.88 -11.60
N LYS A 27 -0.43 -0.44 -12.81
CA LYS A 27 0.91 0.03 -13.15
C LYS A 27 1.01 1.52 -12.80
N TRP A 28 2.06 1.89 -12.09
CA TRP A 28 2.38 3.24 -11.66
C TRP A 28 3.78 3.62 -12.11
N TYR A 29 3.98 4.89 -12.41
CA TYR A 29 5.27 5.49 -12.72
C TYR A 29 5.71 6.38 -11.56
N CYS A 30 7.01 6.56 -11.39
CA CYS A 30 7.56 7.40 -10.33
C CYS A 30 8.62 8.37 -10.86
N ASP A 31 8.87 9.42 -10.08
CA ASP A 31 9.83 10.49 -10.38
C ASP A 31 11.30 10.05 -10.26
N ASP A 32 11.56 8.85 -9.74
CA ASP A 32 12.85 8.16 -9.82
C ASP A 32 13.08 7.43 -11.17
N GLY A 33 12.13 7.52 -12.10
CA GLY A 33 12.17 6.83 -13.39
C GLY A 33 11.73 5.37 -13.33
N GLY A 34 11.35 4.87 -12.16
CA GLY A 34 10.89 3.50 -11.94
C GLY A 34 9.45 3.25 -12.36
N THR A 35 9.17 1.98 -12.62
CA THR A 35 7.82 1.44 -12.80
C THR A 35 7.46 0.56 -11.61
N TYR A 36 6.25 0.72 -11.10
CA TYR A 36 5.74 0.03 -9.92
C TYR A 36 4.42 -0.67 -10.26
N TYR A 37 4.35 -1.97 -10.00
CA TYR A 37 3.17 -2.78 -10.19
C TYR A 37 2.54 -3.02 -8.83
N ILE A 38 1.48 -2.28 -8.54
CA ILE A 38 0.79 -2.29 -7.26
C ILE A 38 -0.39 -3.26 -7.33
N ARG A 39 -0.53 -4.10 -6.30
CA ARG A 39 -1.69 -4.96 -6.08
C ARG A 39 -2.26 -4.71 -4.70
N GLN A 40 -3.51 -4.25 -4.65
CA GLN A 40 -4.26 -4.11 -3.40
C GLN A 40 -5.23 -5.29 -3.20
N VAL A 41 -5.25 -5.86 -2.00
CA VAL A 41 -6.15 -6.93 -1.56
C VAL A 41 -6.71 -6.55 -0.19
N GLY A 42 -7.90 -5.94 -0.15
CA GLY A 42 -8.41 -5.33 1.08
C GLY A 42 -7.56 -4.13 1.51
N ASN A 43 -7.05 -4.13 2.75
CA ASN A 43 -6.00 -3.20 3.17
C ASN A 43 -4.59 -3.63 2.80
N GLU A 44 -4.35 -4.90 2.46
CA GLU A 44 -3.00 -5.33 2.13
C GLU A 44 -2.60 -4.75 0.78
N LEU A 45 -1.38 -4.22 0.70
CA LEU A 45 -0.79 -3.69 -0.52
C LEU A 45 0.56 -4.37 -0.76
N PHE A 46 0.70 -4.90 -1.96
CA PHE A 46 1.94 -5.48 -2.46
C PHE A 46 2.41 -4.63 -3.63
N TRP A 47 3.72 -4.46 -3.78
CA TRP A 47 4.26 -3.99 -5.04
C TRP A 47 5.42 -4.82 -5.52
N TYR A 48 5.68 -4.68 -6.82
CA TYR A 48 6.96 -4.94 -7.46
C TYR A 48 7.43 -3.64 -8.12
N GLY A 49 8.63 -3.16 -7.79
CA GLY A 49 9.24 -1.97 -8.37
C GLY A 49 10.47 -2.34 -9.19
N GLU A 50 10.65 -1.69 -10.33
CA GLU A 50 11.85 -1.83 -11.15
C GLU A 50 12.27 -0.51 -11.81
N GLY A 51 13.58 -0.30 -11.87
CA GLY A 51 14.23 0.71 -12.69
C GLY A 51 15.29 0.07 -13.60
N LEU A 52 16.21 0.88 -14.12
CA LEU A 52 17.27 0.40 -15.01
C LEU A 52 18.25 -0.55 -14.30
N ASP A 53 18.63 -0.24 -13.07
CA ASP A 53 19.70 -0.87 -12.30
C ASP A 53 19.28 -1.24 -10.87
N TRP A 54 17.98 -1.29 -10.59
CA TRP A 54 17.43 -1.65 -9.30
C TRP A 54 16.08 -2.34 -9.43
N THR A 55 15.72 -3.11 -8.40
CA THR A 55 14.38 -3.66 -8.25
C THR A 55 14.10 -3.85 -6.77
N ASN A 56 12.84 -3.68 -6.37
CA ASN A 56 12.42 -3.94 -5.01
C ASN A 56 11.03 -4.55 -4.96
N VAL A 57 10.72 -5.15 -3.82
CA VAL A 57 9.36 -5.56 -3.46
C VAL A 57 8.97 -4.80 -2.21
N ALA A 58 7.67 -4.57 -2.05
CA ALA A 58 7.14 -3.97 -0.83
C ALA A 58 5.85 -4.66 -0.43
N HIS A 59 5.61 -4.71 0.87
CA HIS A 59 4.38 -5.19 1.46
C HIS A 59 3.99 -4.31 2.65
N GLY A 60 2.69 -4.10 2.82
CA GLY A 60 2.15 -3.44 3.99
C GLY A 60 0.68 -3.11 3.82
N LYS A 61 0.23 -2.01 4.45
CA LYS A 61 -1.20 -1.74 4.64
C LYS A 61 -1.63 -0.35 4.21
N VAL A 62 -2.81 -0.29 3.61
CA VAL A 62 -3.60 0.93 3.41
C VAL A 62 -4.39 1.23 4.68
N SER A 63 -4.24 2.44 5.22
CA SER A 63 -4.94 2.95 6.40
C SER A 63 -5.38 4.39 6.17
N GLY A 64 -6.68 4.59 5.93
CA GLY A 64 -7.23 5.90 5.54
C GLY A 64 -6.59 6.40 4.24
N ASN A 65 -5.95 7.56 4.30
CA ASN A 65 -5.25 8.18 3.16
C ASN A 65 -3.74 7.87 3.16
N TYR A 66 -3.29 6.86 3.91
CA TYR A 66 -1.88 6.47 3.98
C TYR A 66 -1.68 5.02 3.57
N ILE A 67 -0.50 4.75 3.01
CA ILE A 67 0.01 3.41 2.73
C ILE A 67 1.32 3.29 3.51
N ILE A 68 1.43 2.27 4.36
CA ILE A 68 2.61 2.02 5.19
C ILE A 68 3.22 0.72 4.70
N LEU A 69 4.45 0.79 4.18
CA LEU A 69 5.15 -0.32 3.51
C LEU A 69 6.48 -0.60 4.18
N SER A 70 6.82 -1.88 4.29
CA SER A 70 8.21 -2.34 4.38
C SER A 70 8.65 -2.75 2.97
N TRP A 71 9.85 -2.35 2.57
CA TRP A 71 10.39 -2.62 1.24
C TRP A 71 11.82 -3.16 1.33
N ALA A 72 12.23 -3.94 0.34
CA ALA A 72 13.58 -4.44 0.18
C ALA A 72 13.93 -4.59 -1.30
N ASP A 73 15.17 -4.26 -1.66
CA ASP A 73 15.74 -4.61 -2.94
C ASP A 73 15.85 -6.15 -3.07
N VAL A 74 15.72 -6.66 -4.29
CA VAL A 74 15.81 -8.11 -4.58
C VAL A 74 16.88 -8.39 -5.65
N PRO A 75 17.48 -9.59 -5.70
CA PRO A 75 18.74 -9.83 -6.41
C PRO A 75 18.62 -9.97 -7.94
N LYS A 76 17.82 -9.12 -8.59
CA LYS A 76 17.92 -8.85 -10.05
C LYS A 76 19.02 -7.84 -10.33
N ALA A 77 19.35 -6.99 -9.36
CA ALA A 77 20.36 -5.94 -9.46
C ALA A 77 21.32 -5.96 -8.26
N ALA A 78 22.29 -5.03 -8.23
CA ALA A 78 23.36 -5.02 -7.24
C ALA A 78 22.99 -4.38 -5.89
N PHE A 79 21.97 -3.52 -5.87
CA PHE A 79 21.48 -2.91 -4.63
C PHE A 79 20.75 -3.95 -3.77
N MET A 80 20.94 -3.84 -2.46
CA MET A 80 20.39 -4.74 -1.43
C MET A 80 19.93 -3.91 -0.21
N ASN A 81 19.32 -2.74 -0.45
CA ASN A 81 18.83 -1.89 0.63
C ASN A 81 17.43 -2.32 1.06
N GLU A 82 17.04 -1.91 2.27
CA GLU A 82 15.68 -2.10 2.77
C GLU A 82 15.25 -0.92 3.64
N GLY A 83 13.94 -0.81 3.87
CA GLY A 83 13.44 0.18 4.79
C GLY A 83 11.93 0.27 4.88
N ILE A 84 11.49 1.42 5.39
CA ILE A 84 10.10 1.78 5.55
C ILE A 84 9.78 2.91 4.56
N LEU A 85 8.61 2.81 3.95
CA LEU A 85 8.06 3.82 3.07
C LEU A 85 6.62 4.12 3.51
N ILE A 86 6.33 5.39 3.78
CA ILE A 86 4.96 5.84 4.03
C ILE A 86 4.57 6.78 2.89
N LEU A 87 3.49 6.42 2.21
CA LEU A 87 2.89 7.19 1.13
C LEU A 87 1.58 7.81 1.61
N ARG A 88 1.32 9.04 1.21
CA ARG A 88 -0.01 9.66 1.26
C ARG A 88 -0.69 9.47 -0.09
N ILE A 89 -1.95 9.02 -0.04
CA ILE A 89 -2.85 8.96 -1.19
C ILE A 89 -3.38 10.37 -1.43
N ILE A 90 -2.95 11.00 -2.52
CA ILE A 90 -3.41 12.34 -2.93
C ILE A 90 -4.69 12.23 -3.75
N SER A 91 -4.75 11.23 -4.64
CA SER A 91 -5.94 10.84 -5.39
C SER A 91 -5.82 9.37 -5.82
N SER A 92 -6.83 8.83 -6.49
CA SER A 92 -6.78 7.48 -7.07
C SER A 92 -5.63 7.28 -8.08
N ASN A 93 -5.04 8.37 -8.59
CA ASN A 93 -3.98 8.34 -9.62
C ASN A 93 -2.73 9.11 -9.19
N LYS A 94 -2.60 9.47 -7.91
CA LYS A 94 -1.41 10.17 -7.39
C LYS A 94 -1.08 9.77 -5.97
N LEU A 95 0.15 9.30 -5.76
CA LEU A 95 0.72 9.02 -4.44
C LEU A 95 1.93 9.92 -4.20
N GLN A 96 2.18 10.25 -2.93
CA GLN A 96 3.32 11.06 -2.53
C GLN A 96 3.99 10.46 -1.30
N ALA A 97 5.31 10.28 -1.33
CA ALA A 97 6.06 9.87 -0.16
C ALA A 97 6.03 10.97 0.92
N VAL A 98 5.78 10.57 2.16
CA VAL A 98 5.83 11.44 3.34
C VAL A 98 6.87 10.99 4.37
N TYR A 99 7.34 9.74 4.27
CA TYR A 99 8.44 9.23 5.08
C TYR A 99 9.18 8.11 4.33
N LYS A 100 10.52 8.12 4.41
CA LYS A 100 11.40 7.18 3.70
C LYS A 100 12.62 6.86 4.57
N THR A 101 12.99 5.59 4.67
CA THR A 101 14.29 5.13 5.18
C THR A 101 14.99 4.25 4.14
N GLY A 102 16.23 3.83 4.42
CA GLY A 102 16.96 2.89 3.52
C GLY A 102 17.45 3.50 2.20
N GLY A 103 17.38 4.83 2.04
CA GLY A 103 17.82 5.51 0.82
C GLY A 103 16.81 5.46 -0.34
N PHE A 104 15.53 5.19 -0.07
CA PHE A 104 14.50 5.11 -1.12
C PHE A 104 14.38 6.40 -1.96
N ALA A 105 14.60 6.29 -3.27
CA ALA A 105 14.69 7.44 -4.18
C ALA A 105 13.33 8.07 -4.51
N GLY A 106 12.36 7.27 -4.98
CA GLY A 106 11.04 7.73 -5.43
C GLY A 106 10.28 8.57 -4.41
N SER A 107 9.53 9.56 -4.89
CA SER A 107 8.80 10.52 -4.06
C SER A 107 7.39 10.82 -4.57
N ILE A 108 7.12 10.73 -5.87
CA ILE A 108 5.80 10.99 -6.45
C ILE A 108 5.48 9.87 -7.44
N TRP A 109 4.32 9.23 -7.28
CA TRP A 109 3.82 8.23 -8.22
C TRP A 109 2.57 8.73 -8.94
N TRP A 110 2.45 8.38 -10.22
CA TRP A 110 1.28 8.67 -11.05
C TRP A 110 0.91 7.48 -11.94
N ARG A 111 -0.35 7.46 -12.38
CA ARG A 111 -0.88 6.54 -13.41
C ARG A 111 -1.97 7.21 -14.23
#